data_AF-A0A8J4ACF2-F1
#
_entry.id   AF-A0A8J4ACF2-F1
#
_cell.length_a   1.000
_cell.length_b   1.000
_cell.length_c   1.000
_cell.angle_alpha   90.00
_cell.angle_beta   90.00
_cell.angle_gamma   90.00
#
_symmetry.space_group_name_H-M   'P 1'
#
loop_
_entity.id
_entity.type
_entity.pdbx_description
1 polymer ?
#
loop_
_entity_poly.entity_id
_entity_poly.type
_entity_poly.pdbx_seq_one_letter_code
_entity_poly.pdbx_strand_id
1 'polypeptide(L)'
;MTTIEHRHSSGTPYGRVDTVRRWASRVGAVALVGIGIAHTAVNGYAYLKHGDGSLPLFLVFGLGVSVLAFALAAVAWRYGRRDRHAGTGARIVVAVAAALLCLTAVSVLRSHPSLVWVPLGPGPWSVLGGPALVLAACLPRGRARD
;
A
#
# COMPACT_ATOMS: atom_id res chain seq x y z
N MET A 1 -44.28 10.45 -30.33
CA MET A 1 -44.12 10.54 -28.87
C MET A 1 -42.88 9.73 -28.51
N THR A 2 -41.74 10.40 -28.39
CA THR A 2 -40.41 9.79 -28.18
C THR A 2 -40.21 9.52 -26.69
N THR A 3 -40.27 8.26 -26.28
CA THR A 3 -39.90 7.83 -24.93
C THR A 3 -38.39 7.78 -24.81
N ILE A 4 -37.85 8.74 -24.06
CA ILE A 4 -36.45 8.78 -23.63
C ILE A 4 -36.28 7.66 -22.59
N GLU A 5 -35.62 6.56 -22.97
CA GLU A 5 -35.14 5.56 -22.01
C GLU A 5 -34.05 6.18 -21.12
N HIS A 6 -34.43 6.65 -19.94
CA HIS A 6 -33.47 6.88 -18.87
C HIS A 6 -32.96 5.52 -18.37
N ARG A 7 -31.86 5.03 -18.96
CA ARG A 7 -31.03 4.00 -18.34
C ARG A 7 -30.36 4.56 -17.08
N HIS A 8 -31.06 4.50 -15.95
CA HIS A 8 -30.39 4.48 -14.66
C HIS A 8 -29.63 3.16 -14.52
N SER A 9 -28.35 3.20 -14.89
CA SER A 9 -27.37 2.17 -14.53
C SER A 9 -27.21 2.16 -13.01
N SER A 10 -28.08 1.43 -12.33
CA SER A 10 -27.89 1.07 -10.93
C SER A 10 -26.77 0.03 -10.85
N GLY A 11 -25.53 0.53 -10.85
CA GLY A 11 -24.36 -0.30 -10.57
C GLY A 11 -24.63 -1.11 -9.32
N THR A 12 -24.64 -2.44 -9.45
CA THR A 12 -24.96 -3.33 -8.34
C THR A 12 -24.04 -3.01 -7.15
N PRO A 13 -24.51 -3.10 -5.89
CA PRO A 13 -23.71 -2.78 -4.71
C PRO A 13 -22.34 -3.47 -4.71
N TYR A 14 -22.30 -4.69 -5.26
CA TYR A 14 -21.09 -5.49 -5.44
C TYR A 14 -20.07 -4.87 -6.40
N GLY A 15 -20.50 -4.29 -7.53
CA GLY A 15 -19.61 -3.60 -8.47
C GLY A 15 -18.94 -2.36 -7.87
N ARG A 16 -19.65 -1.65 -6.98
CA ARG A 16 -19.09 -0.50 -6.26
C ARG A 16 -18.03 -0.93 -5.23
N VAL A 17 -18.30 -1.98 -4.45
CA VAL A 17 -17.36 -2.51 -3.44
C VAL A 17 -16.09 -3.07 -4.10
N ASP A 18 -16.22 -3.78 -5.21
CA ASP A 18 -15.07 -4.28 -5.97
C ASP A 18 -14.21 -3.13 -6.52
N THR A 19 -14.84 -2.06 -7.00
CA THR A 19 -14.14 -0.86 -7.50
C THR A 19 -13.35 -0.18 -6.38
N VAL A 20 -13.97 0.03 -5.21
CA VAL A 20 -13.30 0.61 -4.03
C VAL A 20 -12.12 -0.24 -3.59
N ARG A 21 -12.26 -1.58 -3.54
CA ARG A 21 -11.15 -2.49 -3.21
C ARG A 21 -9.97 -2.34 -4.16
N ARG A 22 -10.23 -2.26 -5.48
CA ARG A 22 -9.17 -2.10 -6.48
C ARG A 22 -8.42 -0.79 -6.32
N TRP A 23 -9.15 0.31 -6.12
CA TRP A 23 -8.56 1.62 -5.89
C TRP A 23 -7.74 1.64 -4.60
N ALA A 24 -8.27 1.10 -3.51
CA ALA A 24 -7.56 0.98 -2.23
C ALA A 24 -6.26 0.16 -2.37
N SER A 25 -6.31 -0.95 -3.11
CA SER A 25 -5.13 -1.78 -3.39
C SER A 25 -4.07 -1.05 -4.23
N ARG A 26 -4.49 -0.20 -5.18
CA ARG A 26 -3.58 0.62 -6.00
C ARG A 26 -2.93 1.72 -5.17
N VAL A 27 -3.72 2.44 -4.36
CA VAL A 27 -3.21 3.47 -3.45
C VAL A 27 -2.21 2.88 -2.47
N GLY A 28 -2.52 1.73 -1.88
CA GLY A 28 -1.61 0.98 -1.01
C GLY A 28 -0.32 0.57 -1.71
N ALA A 29 -0.39 0.11 -2.96
CA ALA A 29 0.80 -0.24 -3.75
C ALA A 29 1.68 1.00 -4.05
N VAL A 30 1.07 2.13 -4.42
CA VAL A 30 1.80 3.40 -4.66
C VAL A 30 2.49 3.87 -3.38
N ALA A 31 1.81 3.78 -2.24
CA ALA A 31 2.38 4.14 -0.95
C ALA A 31 3.60 3.27 -0.58
N LEU A 32 3.52 1.95 -0.82
CA LEU A 32 4.66 1.04 -0.61
C LEU A 32 5.86 1.37 -1.50
N VAL A 33 5.62 1.75 -2.77
CA VAL A 33 6.68 2.25 -3.65
C VAL A 33 7.32 3.52 -3.09
N GLY A 34 6.50 4.47 -2.63
CA GLY A 34 6.99 5.69 -1.98
C GLY A 34 7.88 5.41 -0.78
N ILE A 35 7.51 4.42 0.06
CA ILE A 35 8.34 3.97 1.20
C ILE A 35 9.67 3.41 0.74
N GLY A 36 9.67 2.55 -0.29
CA GLY A 36 10.91 1.99 -0.83
C GLY A 36 11.85 3.07 -1.37
N ILE A 37 11.31 4.06 -2.08
CA ILE A 37 12.09 5.20 -2.57
C ILE A 37 12.63 6.04 -1.41
N ALA A 38 11.79 6.37 -0.43
CA ALA A 38 12.18 7.13 0.76
C ALA A 38 13.30 6.43 1.55
N HIS A 39 13.17 5.13 1.79
CA HIS A 39 14.19 4.34 2.49
C HIS A 39 15.49 4.28 1.70
N THR A 40 15.44 4.09 0.37
CA THR A 40 16.63 4.09 -0.47
C THR A 40 17.33 5.45 -0.45
N ALA A 41 16.56 6.54 -0.57
CA ALA A 41 17.10 7.90 -0.62
C ALA A 41 17.72 8.33 0.71
N VAL A 42 17.02 8.14 1.84
CA VAL A 42 17.50 8.54 3.16
C VAL A 42 18.72 7.73 3.57
N ASN A 43 18.70 6.41 3.39
CA ASN A 43 19.84 5.57 3.74
C ASN A 43 21.02 5.76 2.77
N GLY A 44 20.76 5.99 1.48
CA GLY A 44 21.80 6.31 0.51
C GLY A 44 22.50 7.63 0.82
N TYR A 45 21.73 8.67 1.16
CA TYR A 45 22.28 9.94 1.60
C TYR A 45 23.09 9.81 2.90
N ALA A 46 22.58 9.07 3.88
CA ALA A 46 23.28 8.83 5.14
C ALA A 46 24.62 8.10 4.92
N TYR A 47 24.63 7.07 4.07
CA TYR A 47 25.83 6.33 3.70
C TYR A 47 26.88 7.22 3.01
N LEU A 48 26.45 8.00 2.00
CA LEU A 48 27.34 8.91 1.27
C LEU A 48 27.90 10.03 2.14
N LYS A 49 27.10 10.56 3.07
CA LYS A 49 27.49 11.72 3.88
C LYS A 49 28.34 11.37 5.10
N HIS A 50 28.10 10.21 5.73
CA HIS A 50 28.74 9.90 7.01
C HIS A 50 29.92 8.94 6.88
N GLY A 51 30.09 8.19 5.79
CA GLY A 51 31.25 7.30 5.55
C GLY A 51 31.43 6.12 6.53
N ASP A 52 30.92 6.27 7.75
CA ASP A 52 30.98 5.35 8.90
C ASP A 52 29.68 4.57 9.08
N GLY A 53 28.67 4.82 8.24
CA GLY A 53 27.44 4.07 8.24
C GLY A 53 27.75 2.63 7.85
N SER A 54 27.75 1.72 8.83
CA SER A 54 28.13 0.33 8.60
C SER A 54 27.35 -0.21 7.40
N LEU A 55 28.07 -0.66 6.36
CA LEU A 55 27.50 -1.27 5.15
C LEU A 55 26.35 -2.26 5.48
N PRO A 56 26.42 -3.06 6.57
CA PRO A 56 25.30 -3.91 6.99
C PRO A 56 24.01 -3.15 7.32
N LEU A 57 24.07 -2.01 8.00
CA LEU A 57 22.89 -1.18 8.30
C LEU A 57 22.24 -0.65 7.02
N PHE A 58 23.05 -0.18 6.06
CA PHE A 58 22.55 0.25 4.75
C PHE A 58 21.90 -0.88 3.97
N LEU A 59 22.50 -2.07 3.95
CA LEU A 59 21.98 -3.23 3.24
C LEU A 59 20.68 -3.75 3.87
N VAL A 60 20.61 -3.85 5.20
CA VAL A 60 19.44 -4.39 5.90
C VAL A 60 18.28 -3.38 5.91
N PHE A 61 18.53 -2.15 6.37
CA PHE A 61 17.48 -1.16 6.57
C PHE A 61 17.22 -0.31 5.33
N GLY A 62 18.24 0.00 4.53
CA GLY A 62 18.08 0.73 3.27
C GLY A 62 17.57 -0.18 2.17
N LEU A 63 18.41 -1.11 1.72
CA LEU A 63 18.11 -1.95 0.56
C LEU A 63 17.06 -3.02 0.89
N GLY A 64 17.18 -3.70 2.03
CA GLY A 64 16.29 -4.80 2.43
C GLY A 64 14.84 -4.35 2.60
N VAL A 65 14.60 -3.26 3.34
CA VAL A 65 13.24 -2.70 3.51
C VAL A 65 12.69 -2.21 2.18
N SER A 66 13.52 -1.63 1.31
CA SER A 66 13.08 -1.14 0.00
C SER A 66 12.65 -2.30 -0.91
N VAL A 67 13.46 -3.36 -1.01
CA VAL A 67 13.13 -4.57 -1.78
C VAL A 67 11.85 -5.21 -1.24
N LEU A 68 11.70 -5.32 0.08
CA LEU A 68 10.49 -5.84 0.70
C LEU A 68 9.26 -4.96 0.35
N ALA A 69 9.40 -3.64 0.44
CA ALA A 69 8.33 -2.71 0.10
C ALA A 69 7.93 -2.83 -1.38
N PHE A 70 8.88 -2.93 -2.31
CA PHE A 70 8.61 -3.18 -3.73
C PHE A 70 7.95 -4.53 -3.98
N ALA A 71 8.38 -5.60 -3.29
CA ALA A 71 7.76 -6.91 -3.39
C ALA A 71 6.30 -6.88 -2.91
N LEU A 72 6.04 -6.24 -1.77
CA LEU A 72 4.69 -6.05 -1.24
C LEU A 72 3.85 -5.16 -2.18
N ALA A 73 4.42 -4.12 -2.78
CA ALA A 73 3.75 -3.27 -3.76
C ALA A 73 3.34 -4.08 -5.00
N ALA A 74 4.23 -4.93 -5.50
CA ALA A 74 3.94 -5.80 -6.63
C ALA A 74 2.81 -6.80 -6.31
N VAL A 75 2.80 -7.36 -5.08
CA VAL A 75 1.71 -8.23 -4.62
C VAL A 75 0.39 -7.47 -4.49
N ALA A 76 0.39 -6.29 -3.86
CA ALA A 76 -0.79 -5.43 -3.74
C ALA A 76 -1.31 -4.97 -5.11
N TRP A 77 -0.42 -4.65 -6.05
CA TRP A 77 -0.79 -4.29 -7.42
C TRP A 77 -1.42 -5.46 -8.16
N ARG A 78 -0.83 -6.66 -8.07
CA ARG A 78 -1.38 -7.88 -8.65
C ARG A 78 -2.71 -8.27 -7.99
N TYR A 79 -2.85 -8.06 -6.68
CA TYR A 79 -4.09 -8.27 -5.94
C TYR A 79 -5.22 -7.37 -6.45
N GLY A 80 -4.92 -6.10 -6.74
CA GLY A 80 -5.88 -5.15 -7.31
C GLY A 80 -6.18 -5.36 -8.80
N ARG A 81 -5.32 -6.06 -9.56
CA ARG A 81 -5.53 -6.37 -10.98
C ARG A 81 -6.25 -7.69 -11.25
N ARG A 82 -6.15 -8.70 -10.37
CA ARG A 82 -6.74 -10.02 -10.61
C ARG A 82 -8.19 -10.10 -10.12
N ASP A 83 -9.09 -10.38 -11.05
CA ASP A 83 -10.52 -10.36 -10.79
C ASP A 83 -11.10 -11.65 -10.20
N ARG A 84 -10.38 -12.77 -10.26
CA ARG A 84 -10.92 -14.06 -9.74
C ARG A 84 -9.92 -15.01 -9.04
N HIS A 85 -8.60 -14.85 -9.22
CA HIS A 85 -7.61 -15.85 -8.74
C HIS A 85 -6.55 -15.35 -7.76
N ALA A 86 -6.71 -14.16 -7.15
CA ALA A 86 -5.83 -13.78 -6.06
C ALA A 86 -6.18 -14.60 -4.80
N GLY A 87 -5.53 -15.76 -4.66
CA GLY A 87 -5.77 -16.71 -3.58
C GLY A 87 -5.59 -16.11 -2.17
N THR A 88 -6.05 -16.83 -1.15
CA THR A 88 -6.00 -16.44 0.27
C THR A 88 -4.61 -15.94 0.69
N GLY A 89 -3.53 -16.53 0.16
CA GLY A 89 -2.16 -16.08 0.40
C GLY A 89 -1.89 -14.62 0.04
N ALA A 90 -2.37 -14.13 -1.11
CA ALA A 90 -2.17 -12.73 -1.50
C ALA A 90 -2.95 -11.76 -0.59
N ARG A 91 -4.11 -12.20 -0.07
CA ARG A 91 -4.88 -11.42 0.91
C ARG A 91 -4.14 -11.32 2.25
N ILE A 92 -3.55 -12.42 2.71
CA ILE A 92 -2.74 -12.44 3.93
C ILE A 92 -1.53 -11.52 3.77
N VAL A 93 -0.81 -11.59 2.64
CA VAL A 93 0.35 -10.72 2.39
C VAL A 93 -0.05 -9.24 2.39
N VAL A 94 -1.17 -8.88 1.75
CA VAL A 94 -1.69 -7.50 1.77
C VAL A 94 -2.10 -7.08 3.19
N ALA A 95 -2.74 -7.96 3.96
CA ALA A 95 -3.12 -7.68 5.35
C ALA A 95 -1.90 -7.49 6.26
N VAL A 96 -0.87 -8.33 6.11
CA VAL A 96 0.40 -8.20 6.84
C VAL A 96 1.09 -6.90 6.47
N ALA A 97 1.16 -6.56 5.17
CA ALA A 97 1.70 -5.29 4.72
C ALA A 97 0.94 -4.10 5.33
N ALA A 98 -0.39 -4.18 5.36
CA ALA A 98 -1.23 -3.16 5.96
C ALA A 98 -0.95 -2.98 7.46
N ALA A 99 -0.85 -4.08 8.20
CA ALA A 99 -0.53 -4.07 9.63
C ALA A 99 0.84 -3.46 9.91
N LEU A 100 1.85 -3.83 9.11
CA LEU A 100 3.20 -3.25 9.21
C LEU A 100 3.18 -1.75 8.97
N LEU A 101 2.51 -1.27 7.92
CA LEU A 101 2.39 0.16 7.63
C LEU A 101 1.66 0.92 8.73
N CYS A 102 0.56 0.38 9.25
CA CYS A 102 -0.16 0.99 10.37
C CYS A 102 0.73 1.06 11.62
N LEU A 103 1.48 -0.01 11.91
CA LEU A 103 2.41 -0.02 13.05
C LEU A 103 3.51 1.02 12.87
N THR A 104 4.11 1.12 11.67
CA THR A 104 5.11 2.16 11.38
C THR A 104 4.53 3.56 11.52
N ALA A 105 3.32 3.81 11.02
CA ALA A 105 2.65 5.10 11.15
C ALA A 105 2.44 5.47 12.63
N VAL A 106 1.94 4.53 13.44
CA VAL A 106 1.74 4.75 14.89
C VAL A 106 3.07 4.98 15.61
N SER A 107 4.11 4.20 15.29
CA SER A 107 5.44 4.37 15.88
C SER A 107 6.08 5.71 15.52
N VAL A 108 5.96 6.16 14.27
CA VAL A 108 6.43 7.48 13.84
C VAL A 108 5.65 8.58 14.54
N LEU A 109 4.32 8.48 14.59
CA LEU A 109 3.46 9.47 15.25
C LEU A 109 3.77 9.58 16.75
N ARG A 110 4.07 8.46 17.41
CA ARG A 110 4.40 8.42 18.85
C ARG A 110 5.80 8.94 19.15
N SER A 111 6.78 8.62 18.32
CA SER A 111 8.19 8.94 18.61
C SER A 111 8.61 10.30 18.05
N HIS A 112 8.17 10.63 16.83
CA HIS A 112 8.61 11.79 16.08
C HIS A 112 7.46 12.34 15.21
N PRO A 113 6.42 12.95 15.81
CA PRO A 113 5.21 13.38 15.11
C PRO A 113 5.47 14.40 14.00
N SER A 114 6.54 15.19 14.11
CA SER A 114 6.96 16.13 13.06
C SER A 114 7.42 15.46 11.77
N LEU A 115 7.88 14.19 11.83
CA LEU A 115 8.32 13.43 10.66
C LEU A 115 7.17 12.84 9.83
N VAL A 116 5.92 12.95 10.32
CA VAL A 116 4.73 12.45 9.61
C VAL A 116 4.50 13.20 8.30
N TRP A 117 4.95 14.44 8.19
CA TRP A 117 4.76 15.29 7.02
C TRP A 117 6.00 15.41 6.14
N VAL A 118 7.12 14.80 6.53
CA VAL A 118 8.35 14.84 5.71
C VAL A 118 8.13 13.94 4.49
N PRO A 119 8.14 14.48 3.25
CA PRO A 119 7.80 13.71 2.05
C PRO A 119 8.79 12.58 1.76
N LEU A 120 10.05 12.75 2.18
CA LEU A 120 11.11 11.74 2.14
C LEU A 120 11.12 10.81 3.38
N GLY A 121 10.19 11.00 4.32
CA GLY A 121 10.05 10.15 5.50
C GLY A 121 9.05 9.01 5.26
N PRO A 122 9.08 7.94 6.08
CA PRO A 122 8.08 6.86 6.01
C PRO A 122 6.68 7.29 6.46
N GLY A 123 6.56 8.42 7.16
CA GLY A 123 5.32 8.94 7.75
C GLY A 123 4.14 9.08 6.79
N PRO A 124 4.22 9.96 5.77
CA PRO A 124 3.06 10.27 4.91
C PRO A 124 2.62 9.05 4.09
N TRP A 125 3.59 8.25 3.65
CA TRP A 125 3.31 7.02 2.89
C TRP A 125 2.67 5.93 3.76
N SER A 126 3.08 5.79 5.02
CA SER A 126 2.49 4.80 5.93
C SER A 126 1.07 5.18 6.35
N VAL A 127 0.80 6.47 6.55
CA VAL A 127 -0.53 7.01 6.88
C VAL A 127 -1.53 6.81 5.74
N LEU A 128 -1.10 6.93 4.49
CA LEU A 128 -1.96 6.69 3.33
C LEU A 128 -2.06 5.20 2.98
N GLY A 129 -0.92 4.50 2.98
CA GLY A 129 -0.81 3.11 2.54
C GLY A 129 -1.44 2.10 3.48
N GLY A 130 -1.25 2.27 4.79
CA GLY A 130 -1.78 1.34 5.80
C GLY A 130 -3.31 1.19 5.72
N PRO A 131 -4.08 2.28 5.90
CA PRO A 131 -5.54 2.24 5.79
C PRO A 131 -6.03 1.76 4.43
N ALA A 132 -5.35 2.16 3.34
CA ALA A 132 -5.71 1.72 1.99
C ALA A 132 -5.53 0.20 1.80
N LEU A 133 -4.45 -0.39 2.30
CA LEU A 133 -4.24 -1.84 2.26
C LEU A 133 -5.17 -2.59 3.22
N VAL A 134 -5.51 -2.02 4.39
CA VAL A 134 -6.53 -2.59 5.29
C VAL A 134 -7.87 -2.66 4.58
N LEU A 135 -8.31 -1.56 3.94
CA LEU A 135 -9.55 -1.53 3.16
C LEU A 135 -9.50 -2.56 2.03
N ALA A 136 -8.38 -2.66 1.30
CA ALA A 136 -8.21 -3.65 0.24
C ALA A 136 -8.29 -5.10 0.76
N ALA A 137 -7.76 -5.37 1.96
CA ALA A 137 -7.77 -6.68 2.57
C ALA A 137 -9.12 -7.05 3.21
N CYS A 138 -9.83 -6.09 3.80
CA CYS A 138 -11.07 -6.33 4.53
C CYS A 138 -12.30 -6.38 3.62
N LEU A 139 -12.32 -5.61 2.52
CA LEU A 139 -13.49 -5.55 1.66
C LEU A 139 -13.76 -6.90 0.97
N PRO A 140 -15.01 -7.39 0.99
CA PRO A 140 -15.37 -8.64 0.36
C PRO A 140 -15.20 -8.57 -1.16
N ARG A 141 -14.93 -9.72 -1.77
CA ARG A 141 -15.00 -9.86 -3.22
C ARG A 141 -16.46 -10.02 -3.62
N GLY A 142 -16.89 -9.32 -4.67
CA GLY A 142 -18.17 -9.59 -5.29
C GLY A 142 -18.31 -11.09 -5.54
N ARG A 143 -19.26 -11.73 -4.85
CA ARG A 143 -19.65 -13.09 -5.19
C ARG A 143 -20.26 -13.01 -6.59
N ALA A 144 -19.55 -13.51 -7.60
CA ALA A 144 -20.27 -14.13 -8.69
C ALA A 144 -21.05 -15.27 -8.04
N ARG A 145 -22.38 -15.17 -8.07
CA ARG A 145 -23.26 -16.28 -7.72
C ARG A 145 -22.85 -17.45 -8.62
N ASP A 146 -22.47 -18.56 -8.01
CA ASP A 146 -22.75 -19.88 -8.59
C ASP A 146 -24.28 -20.07 -8.62
#